data_AF-W1YSY5-F1
#
_entry.id   AF-W1YSY5-F1
#
_cell.length_a   1.000
_cell.length_b   1.000
_cell.length_c   1.000
_cell.angle_alpha   90.00
_cell.angle_beta   90.00
_cell.angle_gamma   90.00
#
_symmetry.space_group_name_H-M   'P 1'
#
loop_
_entity.id
_entity.type
_entity.pdbx_description
1 polymer ?
#
loop_
_entity_poly.entity_id
_entity_poly.type
_entity_poly.pdbx_seq_one_letter_code
_entity_poly.pdbx_strand_id
1 'polypeptide(L)'
;MSASALVCLAPGSEETEAVTTIDLLVRGGIKVTTASVASDGNLAITCSRGVKLLADAPLVEVADGEYDVIVLPGGIKGAECFRDSTLLVETVKQFHRSGRIVAAICAAPATVLVPHDIFPIGNMTGFP
;
A
#
# COMPACT_ATOMS: atom_id res chain seq x y z
N MET A 1 19.83 -5.57 -11.90
CA MET A 1 18.92 -6.04 -10.84
C MET A 1 17.50 -5.83 -11.34
N SER A 2 16.54 -6.69 -10.99
CA SER A 2 15.13 -6.42 -11.30
C SER A 2 14.53 -5.55 -10.19
N ALA A 3 13.72 -4.57 -10.55
CA ALA A 3 13.06 -3.70 -9.58
C ALA A 3 12.05 -4.49 -8.73
N SER A 4 11.79 -4.03 -7.51
CA SER A 4 10.87 -4.67 -6.56
C SER A 4 9.83 -3.70 -5.98
N ALA A 5 8.63 -4.21 -5.73
CA ALA A 5 7.49 -3.46 -5.24
C ALA A 5 6.85 -4.13 -4.02
N LEU A 6 6.52 -3.33 -3.00
CA LEU A 6 5.70 -3.71 -1.86
C LEU A 6 4.29 -3.15 -2.06
N VAL A 7 3.31 -4.01 -2.31
CA VAL A 7 1.90 -3.61 -2.45
C VAL A 7 1.15 -3.93 -1.17
N CYS A 8 0.67 -2.91 -0.47
CA CYS A 8 -0.02 -3.08 0.81
C CYS A 8 -1.50 -3.42 0.59
N LEU A 9 -2.01 -4.39 1.34
CA LEU A 9 -3.41 -4.83 1.32
C LEU A 9 -3.98 -4.72 2.74
N ALA A 10 -5.06 -3.97 2.90
CA ALA A 10 -5.81 -3.85 4.16
C ALA A 10 -7.26 -4.32 4.00
N PRO A 11 -7.93 -4.76 5.09
CA PRO A 11 -9.38 -4.94 5.09
C PRO A 11 -10.10 -3.71 4.53
N GLY A 12 -10.90 -3.91 3.48
CA GLY A 12 -11.60 -2.82 2.80
C GLY A 12 -10.79 -2.07 1.72
N SER A 13 -9.62 -2.58 1.31
CA SER A 13 -8.92 -2.08 0.11
C SER A 13 -9.80 -2.22 -1.13
N GLU A 14 -9.62 -1.33 -2.11
CA GLU A 14 -10.25 -1.42 -3.43
C GLU A 14 -9.60 -2.56 -4.24
N GLU A 15 -10.35 -3.64 -4.48
CA GLU A 15 -9.83 -4.84 -5.13
C GLU A 15 -9.38 -4.63 -6.59
N THR A 16 -10.08 -3.79 -7.35
CA THR A 16 -9.73 -3.51 -8.75
C THR A 16 -8.44 -2.71 -8.82
N GLU A 17 -8.28 -1.70 -7.98
CA GLU A 17 -7.05 -0.90 -7.90
C GLU A 17 -5.85 -1.76 -7.47
N ALA A 18 -6.03 -2.58 -6.43
CA ALA A 18 -4.98 -3.46 -5.92
C ALA A 18 -4.55 -4.50 -6.97
N VAL A 19 -5.49 -5.29 -7.50
CA VAL A 19 -5.19 -6.37 -8.46
C VAL A 19 -4.64 -5.81 -9.76
N THR A 20 -5.19 -4.71 -10.28
CA THR A 20 -4.68 -4.09 -11.51
C THR A 20 -3.25 -3.61 -11.33
N THR A 21 -2.93 -3.00 -10.20
CA THR A 21 -1.56 -2.53 -9.92
C THR A 21 -0.59 -3.70 -9.80
N ILE A 22 -0.96 -4.75 -9.07
CA ILE A 22 -0.16 -5.98 -8.93
C ILE A 22 0.10 -6.61 -10.29
N ASP A 23 -0.95 -6.82 -11.10
CA ASP A 23 -0.84 -7.46 -12.42
C ASP A 23 0.07 -6.64 -13.35
N LEU A 24 -0.13 -5.33 -13.43
CA LEU A 24 0.68 -4.47 -14.31
C LEU A 24 2.16 -4.42 -13.91
N LEU A 25 2.47 -4.36 -12.60
CA LEU A 25 3.85 -4.41 -12.13
C LEU A 25 4.52 -5.74 -12.49
N VAL A 26 3.83 -6.87 -12.27
CA VAL A 26 4.34 -8.21 -12.65
C VAL A 26 4.56 -8.32 -14.15
N ARG A 27 3.62 -7.84 -14.98
CA ARG A 27 3.79 -7.79 -16.45
C ARG A 27 4.96 -6.91 -16.89
N GLY A 28 5.28 -5.87 -16.11
CA GLY A 28 6.45 -5.03 -16.28
C GLY A 28 7.77 -5.68 -15.85
N GLY A 29 7.75 -6.92 -15.37
CA GLY A 29 8.93 -7.64 -14.88
C GLY A 29 9.37 -7.25 -13.46
N ILE A 30 8.56 -6.47 -12.73
CA ILE A 30 8.84 -6.04 -11.36
C ILE A 30 8.49 -7.16 -10.39
N LYS A 31 9.39 -7.45 -9.44
CA LYS A 31 9.13 -8.42 -8.38
C LYS A 31 8.17 -7.82 -7.36
N VAL A 32 6.93 -8.29 -7.31
CA VAL A 32 5.91 -7.82 -6.37
C VAL A 32 5.87 -8.70 -5.11
N THR A 33 5.77 -8.06 -3.95
CA THR A 33 5.36 -8.69 -2.69
C THR A 33 4.10 -7.99 -2.20
N THR A 34 3.05 -8.75 -1.92
CA THR A 34 1.81 -8.26 -1.32
C THR A 34 1.86 -8.42 0.20
N ALA A 35 1.61 -7.33 0.92
CA ALA A 35 1.73 -7.30 2.38
C ALA A 35 0.40 -6.99 3.06
N SER A 36 -0.03 -7.87 3.97
CA SER A 36 -1.22 -7.64 4.80
C SER A 36 -0.94 -6.61 5.89
N VAL A 37 -1.77 -5.57 5.95
CA VAL A 37 -1.77 -4.54 7.00
C VAL A 37 -2.85 -4.83 8.07
N ALA A 38 -3.53 -5.98 7.99
CA ALA A 38 -4.53 -6.35 8.97
C ALA A 38 -3.91 -6.47 10.37
N SER A 39 -4.53 -5.84 11.37
CA SER A 39 -4.01 -5.78 12.74
C SER A 39 -3.96 -7.14 13.45
N ASP A 40 -4.74 -8.11 12.97
CA ASP A 40 -4.76 -9.49 13.45
C ASP A 40 -3.73 -10.39 12.75
N GLY A 41 -2.94 -9.84 11.81
CA GLY A 41 -1.96 -10.59 11.01
C GLY A 41 -2.57 -11.50 9.95
N ASN A 42 -3.88 -11.41 9.70
CA ASN A 42 -4.54 -12.28 8.74
C ASN A 42 -4.11 -11.96 7.29
N LEU A 43 -3.77 -13.00 6.52
CA LEU A 43 -3.37 -12.86 5.12
C LEU A 43 -4.56 -12.79 4.16
N ALA A 44 -5.72 -13.33 4.55
CA ALA A 44 -6.92 -13.31 3.73
C ALA A 44 -7.69 -11.99 3.94
N ILE A 45 -7.46 -11.04 3.05
CA ILE A 45 -8.04 -9.70 3.07
C ILE A 45 -9.39 -9.68 2.38
N THR A 46 -10.46 -9.37 3.11
CA THR A 46 -11.76 -9.05 2.51
C THR A 46 -11.74 -7.59 2.05
N CYS A 47 -11.80 -7.39 0.74
CA CYS A 47 -11.76 -6.10 0.07
C CYS A 47 -13.11 -5.39 0.13
N SER A 48 -13.15 -4.16 -0.38
CA SER A 48 -14.28 -3.25 -0.25
C SER A 48 -15.59 -3.77 -0.83
N ARG A 49 -15.58 -4.59 -1.89
CA ARG A 49 -16.80 -5.19 -2.50
C ARG A 49 -16.87 -6.70 -2.27
N GLY A 50 -16.14 -7.20 -1.27
CA GLY A 50 -16.23 -8.57 -0.78
C GLY A 50 -15.30 -9.57 -1.47
N VAL A 51 -14.52 -9.15 -2.47
CA VAL A 51 -13.44 -10.00 -3.02
C VAL A 51 -12.43 -10.32 -1.92
N LYS A 52 -11.96 -11.56 -1.88
CA LYS A 52 -10.91 -11.98 -0.95
C LYS A 52 -9.59 -12.08 -1.68
N LEU A 53 -8.60 -11.30 -1.24
CA LEU A 53 -7.22 -11.39 -1.71
C LEU A 53 -6.37 -12.06 -0.64
N LEU A 54 -5.47 -12.94 -1.05
CA LEU A 54 -4.49 -13.55 -0.16
C LEU A 54 -3.16 -12.80 -0.32
N ALA A 55 -2.70 -12.16 0.74
CA ALA A 55 -1.38 -11.53 0.79
C ALA A 55 -0.27 -12.58 0.94
N ASP A 56 0.93 -12.26 0.46
CA ASP A 56 2.11 -13.13 0.56
C ASP A 56 2.61 -13.23 2.01
N ALA A 57 2.60 -12.12 2.75
CA ALA A 57 3.08 -12.05 4.13
C ALA A 57 2.38 -10.93 4.94
N PRO A 58 2.43 -10.96 6.28
CA PRO A 58 2.08 -9.82 7.11
C PRO A 58 3.12 -8.70 6.92
N LEU A 59 2.69 -7.43 6.97
CA LEU A 59 3.59 -6.29 6.79
C LEU A 59 4.78 -6.31 7.76
N VAL A 60 4.57 -6.76 9.01
CA VAL A 60 5.63 -6.84 10.03
C VAL A 60 6.79 -7.76 9.65
N GLU A 61 6.58 -8.73 8.76
CA GLU A 61 7.64 -9.64 8.31
C GLU A 61 8.43 -9.09 7.12
N VAL A 62 7.86 -8.12 6.40
CA VAL A 62 8.42 -7.64 5.13
C VAL A 62 8.69 -6.14 5.08
N ALA A 63 8.29 -5.36 6.09
CA ALA A 63 8.44 -3.89 6.11
C ALA A 63 9.90 -3.42 5.96
N ASP A 64 10.85 -4.19 6.51
CA ASP A 64 12.28 -3.90 6.44
C ASP A 64 12.94 -4.32 5.11
N GLY A 65 12.17 -4.86 4.17
CA GLY A 65 12.67 -5.29 2.87
C GLY A 65 13.16 -4.13 2.00
N GLU A 66 14.16 -4.42 1.16
CA GLU A 66 14.65 -3.50 0.14
C GLU A 66 13.71 -3.52 -1.08
N TYR A 67 12.69 -2.67 -1.04
CA TYR A 67 11.82 -2.40 -2.18
C TYR A 67 12.10 -1.03 -2.80
N ASP A 68 11.96 -0.93 -4.12
CA ASP A 68 12.11 0.33 -4.85
C ASP A 68 10.85 1.21 -4.73
N VAL A 69 9.68 0.58 -4.56
CA VAL A 69 8.39 1.26 -4.43
C VAL A 69 7.49 0.62 -3.38
N ILE A 70 6.78 1.45 -2.62
CA ILE A 70 5.62 1.05 -1.82
C ILE A 70 4.35 1.59 -2.47
N VAL A 71 3.33 0.75 -2.59
CA VAL A 71 2.06 1.07 -3.24
C VAL A 71 0.90 0.95 -2.25
N LEU A 72 0.09 1.99 -2.18
CA LEU A 72 -1.14 2.06 -1.38
C LEU A 72 -2.38 2.16 -2.30
N PRO A 73 -3.10 1.05 -2.52
CA PRO A 73 -4.44 1.10 -3.11
C PRO A 73 -5.39 1.95 -2.28
N GLY A 74 -6.48 2.40 -2.88
CA GLY A 74 -7.53 3.12 -2.19
C GLY A 74 -8.57 2.20 -1.55
N GLY A 75 -9.83 2.62 -1.63
CA GLY A 75 -10.93 2.08 -0.85
C GLY A 75 -10.96 2.74 0.53
N ILE A 76 -12.08 3.38 0.88
CA ILE A 76 -12.17 4.24 2.09
C ILE A 76 -11.73 3.48 3.35
N LYS A 77 -12.30 2.29 3.58
CA LYS A 77 -11.97 1.46 4.75
C LYS A 77 -10.53 0.95 4.73
N GLY A 78 -10.01 0.59 3.56
CA GLY A 78 -8.61 0.19 3.39
C GLY A 78 -7.65 1.33 3.73
N ALA A 79 -7.94 2.53 3.22
CA ALA A 79 -7.18 3.74 3.50
C ALA A 79 -7.25 4.19 4.96
N GLU A 80 -8.40 4.02 5.64
CA GLU A 80 -8.52 4.23 7.09
C GLU A 80 -7.66 3.23 7.87
N CYS A 81 -7.72 1.95 7.50
CA CYS A 81 -6.86 0.92 8.10
C CYS A 81 -5.37 1.23 7.91
N PHE A 82 -4.99 1.74 6.74
CA PHE A 82 -3.65 2.23 6.47
C PHE A 82 -3.26 3.42 7.35
N ARG A 83 -4.12 4.45 7.43
CA ARG A 83 -3.92 5.64 8.26
C ARG A 83 -3.70 5.29 9.73
N ASP A 84 -4.42 4.28 10.21
CA ASP A 84 -4.42 3.89 11.63
C ASP A 84 -3.32 2.87 11.96
N SER A 85 -2.58 2.38 10.96
CA SER A 85 -1.45 1.46 11.14
C SER A 85 -0.15 2.21 11.31
N THR A 86 0.34 2.31 12.55
CA THR A 86 1.64 2.94 12.87
C THR A 86 2.79 2.35 12.07
N LEU A 87 2.82 1.01 11.94
CA LEU A 87 3.86 0.31 11.18
C LEU A 87 3.85 0.73 9.71
N LEU A 88 2.67 0.79 9.07
CA LEU A 88 2.56 1.21 7.68
C LEU A 88 3.02 2.65 7.51
N VAL A 89 2.51 3.57 8.34
CA VAL A 89 2.83 5.00 8.24
C VAL A 89 4.33 5.23 8.36
N GLU A 90 4.99 4.58 9.33
CA GLU A 90 6.45 4.72 9.49
C GLU A 90 7.23 4.07 8.33
N THR A 91 6.73 2.96 7.79
CA THR A 91 7.30 2.35 6.57
C THR A 91 7.22 3.33 5.40
N VAL A 92 6.06 3.94 5.14
CA VAL A 92 5.89 4.93 4.05
C VAL A 92 6.79 6.15 4.26
N LYS A 93 6.88 6.67 5.48
CA LYS A 93 7.82 7.77 5.82
C LYS A 93 9.27 7.37 5.59
N GLN A 94 9.64 6.11 5.85
CA GLN A 94 11.00 5.63 5.57
C GLN A 94 11.26 5.55 4.05
N PHE A 95 10.29 5.10 3.24
CA PHE A 95 10.43 5.15 1.78
C PHE A 95 10.64 6.58 1.30
N HIS A 96 9.81 7.52 1.77
CA HIS A 96 9.96 8.94 1.47
C HIS A 96 11.34 9.50 1.85
N ARG A 97 11.78 9.27 3.10
CA ARG A 97 13.08 9.74 3.62
C ARG A 97 14.27 9.14 2.88
N SER A 98 14.15 7.91 2.39
CA SER A 98 15.18 7.22 1.62
C SER A 98 15.17 7.56 0.12
N GLY A 99 14.29 8.46 -0.33
CA GLY A 99 14.16 8.80 -1.76
C GLY A 99 13.57 7.68 -2.62
N ARG A 100 12.94 6.68 -2.00
CA ARG A 100 12.22 5.60 -2.69
C ARG A 100 10.82 6.05 -3.09
N ILE A 101 10.24 5.34 -4.05
CA ILE A 101 8.95 5.73 -4.61
C ILE A 101 7.83 5.36 -3.62
N VAL A 102 6.91 6.30 -3.40
CA VAL A 102 5.62 6.06 -2.75
C VAL A 102 4.55 6.33 -3.79
N ALA A 103 3.72 5.33 -4.08
CA ALA A 103 2.58 5.46 -4.99
C ALA A 103 1.29 5.24 -4.20
N ALA A 104 0.31 6.12 -4.38
CA ALA A 104 -0.99 6.02 -3.73
C ALA A 104 -2.09 6.45 -4.70
N ILE A 105 -3.26 5.82 -4.61
CA ILE A 105 -4.39 6.08 -5.52
C ILE A 105 -5.70 6.27 -4.74
N CYS A 106 -6.65 7.00 -5.34
CA CYS A 106 -8.02 7.14 -4.87
C CYS A 106 -8.08 7.77 -3.46
N ALA A 107 -8.52 7.05 -2.44
CA ALA A 107 -8.64 7.57 -1.08
C ALA A 107 -7.30 7.63 -0.32
N ALA A 108 -6.31 6.82 -0.71
CA ALA A 108 -5.06 6.71 0.05
C ALA A 108 -4.25 8.02 0.15
N PRO A 109 -4.12 8.85 -0.91
CA PRO A 109 -3.40 10.13 -0.82
C PRO A 109 -3.97 11.05 0.27
N ALA A 110 -5.28 11.31 0.25
CA ALA A 110 -5.93 12.23 1.18
C ALA A 110 -6.07 11.66 2.60
N THR A 111 -6.25 10.34 2.74
CA THR A 111 -6.50 9.71 4.04
C THR A 111 -5.22 9.27 4.75
N VAL A 112 -4.15 8.95 4.01
CA VAL A 112 -2.89 8.45 4.59
C VAL A 112 -1.78 9.48 4.49
N LEU A 113 -1.52 10.06 3.31
CA LEU A 113 -0.34 10.91 3.13
C LEU A 113 -0.52 12.28 3.79
N VAL A 114 -1.65 12.95 3.53
CA VAL A 114 -1.92 14.31 4.05
C VAL A 114 -1.95 14.36 5.58
N PRO A 115 -2.69 13.51 6.31
CA PRO A 115 -2.81 13.63 7.77
C PRO A 115 -1.52 13.30 8.51
N HIS A 116 -0.61 12.58 7.88
CA HIS A 116 0.69 12.19 8.44
C HIS A 116 1.86 13.05 7.94
N ASP A 117 1.57 14.16 7.27
CA ASP A 117 2.53 15.13 6.74
C ASP A 117 3.57 14.49 5.79
N ILE A 118 3.13 13.52 5.00
CA ILE A 118 3.97 12.82 4.01
C ILE A 118 3.84 13.55 2.68
N PHE A 119 4.96 14.09 2.17
CA PHE A 119 5.03 15.00 1.01
C PHE A 119 4.28 16.34 1.20
N PRO A 120 4.62 17.17 2.22
CA PRO A 120 3.88 18.39 2.57
C PRO A 120 3.79 19.43 1.46
N ILE A 121 4.77 19.46 0.56
CA ILE A 121 4.84 20.39 -0.58
C ILE A 121 4.60 19.69 -1.93
N GLY A 122 4.26 18.40 -1.88
CA GLY A 122 4.05 17.59 -3.07
C GLY A 122 2.70 17.87 -3.71
N ASN A 123 2.69 18.06 -5.03
CA ASN A 123 1.45 18.03 -5.79
C ASN A 123 0.90 16.60 -5.76
N MET A 124 -0.32 16.43 -5.27
CA MET A 124 -1.01 15.14 -5.20
C MET A 124 -2.45 15.28 -5.69
N THR A 125 -2.98 14.19 -6.22
CA THR A 125 -4.40 14.05 -6.56
C THR A 125 -4.99 12.88 -5.75
N GLY A 126 -6.30 12.85 -5.59
CA GLY A 126 -7.03 11.77 -4.95
C GLY A 126 -8.39 11.59 -5.59
N PHE A 127 -9.20 10.71 -5.01
CA PHE A 127 -10.62 10.63 -5.31
C PHE A 127 -11.30 11.96 -4.95
N PRO A 128 -12.19 12.50 -5.80
CA PRO A 128 -12.88 13.77 -5.55
C PRO A 128 -13.73 13.82 -4.28
#